data_AF-A0A7C7T2C4-F1
#
_entry.id   AF-A0A7C7T2C4-F1
#
_cell.length_a   1.000
_cell.length_b   1.000
_cell.length_c   1.000
_cell.angle_alpha   90.00
_cell.angle_beta   90.00
_cell.angle_gamma   90.00
#
_symmetry.space_group_name_H-M   'P 1'
#
loop_
_entity.id
_entity.type
_entity.pdbx_description
1 polymer ?
#
loop_
_entity_poly.entity_id
_entity_poly.type
_entity_poly.pdbx_seq_one_letter_code
_entity_poly.pdbx_strand_id
1 'polypeptide(L)'
;MKLKWKNRQLYLRNSRTRIPFRYGSACMTVSPQAILDVEIEVDGVVVHGFSGDCLPPSWFDKDPSKDFRQQVDEMLAACCQACDEFRDTFSTSERFFPGWLHVYHHQQERGSSQQWPALLTSFGVSMVERAVMDAICRAKRMPFGDAVRENLFGIDAGLVHQCLSSHSPGDWLPRESRTSLYARHTVGLGDPLTDDEVEADVAVDGFPRSLQAYVSRHGQQYFKIKVSNRLQHDIERLTRIAEIVQTYRGDKYHVTLDGNEQYKTIGDLIQLIEKIASSEKLATFWKNTLLIEQPLARAVALDESLAADLHQLPGQKPVIIDESDGTLDSFTRAVQCG
;
A
#
# COMPACT_ATOMS: atom_id res chain seq x y z
N MET A 1 -26.59 12.78 0.67
CA MET A 1 -26.78 12.10 1.97
C MET A 1 -26.03 12.90 3.04
N LYS A 2 -26.56 12.98 4.26
CA LYS A 2 -25.86 13.59 5.40
C LYS A 2 -25.66 12.55 6.49
N LEU A 3 -24.61 12.73 7.28
CA LEU A 3 -24.28 11.84 8.39
C LEU A 3 -23.97 12.64 9.66
N LYS A 4 -24.12 11.97 10.80
CA LYS A 4 -23.76 12.50 12.11
C LYS A 4 -22.94 11.45 12.86
N TRP A 5 -21.83 11.87 13.42
CA TRP A 5 -20.98 11.01 14.26
C TRP A 5 -21.67 10.69 15.59
N LYS A 6 -21.49 9.46 16.09
CA LYS A 6 -22.01 9.03 17.41
C LYS A 6 -20.90 8.56 18.33
N ASN A 7 -20.13 7.56 17.92
CA ASN A 7 -19.16 6.92 18.78
C ASN A 7 -18.05 6.22 17.99
N ARG A 8 -16.96 5.83 18.68
CA ARG A 8 -15.90 4.99 18.13
C ARG A 8 -15.27 4.08 19.16
N GLN A 9 -14.80 2.93 18.71
CA GLN A 9 -13.92 2.04 19.47
C GLN A 9 -12.73 1.63 18.60
N LEU A 10 -11.52 1.76 19.15
CA LEU A 10 -10.28 1.34 18.50
C LEU A 10 -9.72 0.14 19.25
N TYR A 11 -9.66 -1.00 18.58
CA TYR A 11 -9.13 -2.24 19.11
C TYR A 11 -7.74 -2.51 18.55
N LEU A 12 -6.89 -3.13 19.36
CA LEU A 12 -5.57 -3.57 18.95
C LEU A 12 -5.45 -5.08 19.15
N ARG A 13 -5.14 -5.80 18.06
CA ARG A 13 -4.81 -7.22 18.11
C ARG A 13 -3.34 -7.40 17.74
N ASN A 14 -2.54 -7.83 18.70
CA ASN A 14 -1.12 -8.11 18.44
C ASN A 14 -0.97 -9.45 17.71
N SER A 15 -0.38 -9.41 16.51
CA SER A 15 -0.07 -10.59 15.71
C SER A 15 1.44 -10.77 15.59
N ARG A 16 1.88 -12.02 15.44
CA ARG A 16 3.27 -12.38 15.13
C ARG A 16 3.32 -12.98 13.74
N THR A 17 4.36 -12.64 12.98
CA THR A 17 4.58 -13.28 11.68
C THR A 17 5.08 -14.70 11.91
N ARG A 18 4.66 -15.63 11.05
CA ARG A 18 5.16 -17.01 11.11
C ARG A 18 6.61 -17.12 10.63
N ILE A 19 6.95 -16.29 9.65
CA ILE A 19 8.28 -16.14 9.09
C ILE A 19 8.63 -14.64 9.21
N PRO A 20 9.79 -14.27 9.75
CA PRO A 20 10.22 -12.87 9.79
C PRO A 20 10.20 -12.25 8.39
N PHE A 21 9.39 -11.21 8.19
CA PHE A 21 9.22 -10.60 6.87
C PHE A 21 10.15 -9.41 6.70
N ARG A 22 11.09 -9.49 5.75
CA ARG A 22 12.12 -8.46 5.52
C ARG A 22 11.82 -7.65 4.25
N TYR A 23 11.80 -6.34 4.39
CA TYR A 23 11.57 -5.37 3.31
C TYR A 23 12.26 -4.05 3.65
N GLY A 24 12.87 -3.41 2.65
CA GLY A 24 13.72 -2.24 2.88
C GLY A 24 14.75 -2.50 3.99
N SER A 25 14.79 -1.60 4.99
CA SER A 25 15.62 -1.73 6.20
C SER A 25 14.94 -2.47 7.37
N ALA A 26 13.68 -2.87 7.23
CA ALA A 26 12.88 -3.43 8.32
C ALA A 26 12.84 -4.97 8.31
N CYS A 27 12.62 -5.54 9.49
CA CYS A 27 12.30 -6.95 9.69
C CYS A 27 11.10 -7.08 10.62
N MET A 28 9.94 -7.43 10.07
CA MET A 28 8.69 -7.54 10.81
C MET A 28 8.52 -8.95 11.37
N THR A 29 8.64 -9.06 12.69
CA THR A 29 8.34 -10.28 13.48
C THR A 29 7.04 -10.15 14.27
N VAL A 30 6.61 -8.92 14.52
CA VAL A 30 5.36 -8.54 15.19
C VAL A 30 4.68 -7.49 14.33
N SER A 31 3.36 -7.61 14.17
CA SER A 31 2.55 -6.68 13.40
C SER A 31 1.22 -6.47 14.14
N PRO A 32 1.13 -5.46 15.02
CA PRO A 32 -0.13 -5.09 15.64
C PRO A 32 -1.17 -4.77 14.56
N GLN A 33 -2.42 -5.17 14.79
CA GLN A 33 -3.54 -4.94 13.88
C GLN A 33 -4.52 -4.01 14.58
N ALA A 34 -4.69 -2.81 14.03
CA ALA A 34 -5.68 -1.85 14.50
C ALA A 34 -7.03 -2.16 13.81
N ILE A 35 -8.10 -2.18 14.59
CA ILE A 35 -9.47 -2.32 14.08
C ILE A 35 -10.29 -1.16 14.64
N LEU A 36 -10.84 -0.34 13.76
CA LEU A 36 -11.70 0.77 14.13
C LEU A 36 -13.16 0.39 13.87
N ASP A 37 -13.99 0.54 14.89
CA ASP A 37 -15.45 0.46 14.85
C ASP A 37 -15.99 1.88 15.05
N VAL A 38 -16.73 2.40 14.08
CA VAL A 38 -17.40 3.70 14.17
C VAL A 38 -18.90 3.52 14.14
N GLU A 39 -19.59 4.28 14.97
CA GLU A 39 -21.03 4.41 14.98
C GLU A 39 -21.42 5.77 14.40
N ILE A 40 -22.21 5.76 13.34
CA ILE A 40 -22.74 6.97 12.71
C ILE A 40 -24.25 6.86 12.54
N GLU A 41 -24.91 8.01 12.46
CA GLU A 41 -26.30 8.11 12.04
C GLU A 41 -26.38 8.54 10.57
N VAL A 42 -27.08 7.76 9.77
CA VAL A 42 -27.36 8.04 8.35
C VAL A 42 -28.87 7.99 8.16
N ASP A 43 -29.46 9.10 7.71
CA ASP A 43 -30.91 9.26 7.52
C ASP A 43 -31.75 8.82 8.74
N GLY A 44 -31.29 9.18 9.95
CA GLY A 44 -31.95 8.85 11.22
C GLY A 44 -31.71 7.42 11.74
N VAL A 45 -30.99 6.58 10.99
CA VAL A 45 -30.64 5.22 11.40
C VAL A 45 -29.20 5.17 11.89
N VAL A 46 -29.01 4.63 13.09
CA VAL A 46 -27.69 4.42 13.66
C VAL A 46 -27.12 3.09 13.17
N VAL A 47 -25.90 3.11 12.64
CA VAL A 47 -25.23 1.99 11.99
C VAL A 47 -23.76 1.96 12.37
N HIS A 48 -23.20 0.76 12.46
CA HIS A 48 -21.77 0.53 12.64
C HIS A 48 -21.07 0.33 11.31
N GLY A 49 -19.83 0.80 11.22
CA GLY A 49 -18.91 0.47 10.15
C GLY A 49 -17.50 0.26 10.66
N PHE A 50 -16.72 -0.45 9.87
CA PHE A 50 -15.45 -1.01 10.31
C PHE A 50 -14.33 -0.73 9.33
N SER A 51 -13.13 -0.49 9.86
CA SER A 51 -11.89 -0.55 9.10
C SER A 51 -10.82 -1.27 9.92
N GLY A 52 -9.78 -1.72 9.25
CA GLY A 52 -8.64 -2.31 9.91
C GLY A 52 -7.38 -2.21 9.07
N ASP A 53 -6.25 -2.20 9.77
CA ASP A 53 -4.93 -2.18 9.14
C ASP A 53 -3.87 -2.78 10.04
N CYS A 54 -2.75 -3.19 9.43
CA CYS A 54 -1.56 -3.54 10.17
C CYS A 54 -0.78 -2.28 10.54
N LEU A 55 0.00 -2.35 11.61
CA LEU A 55 0.90 -1.27 12.06
C LEU A 55 2.36 -1.71 11.83
N PRO A 56 2.85 -1.74 10.59
CA PRO A 56 4.17 -2.25 10.25
C PRO A 56 5.29 -1.27 10.62
N PRO A 57 6.50 -1.76 10.97
CA PRO A 57 7.66 -0.90 11.17
C PRO A 57 8.11 -0.25 9.86
N SER A 58 8.60 0.98 9.94
CA SER A 58 9.28 1.72 8.87
C SER A 58 8.48 1.86 7.58
N TRP A 59 7.15 1.96 7.69
CA TRP A 59 6.24 2.11 6.56
C TRP A 59 5.84 3.57 6.34
N PHE A 60 5.14 4.14 7.33
CA PHE A 60 4.65 5.52 7.30
C PHE A 60 5.77 6.53 7.59
N ASP A 61 6.59 6.23 8.60
CA ASP A 61 7.75 7.00 9.02
C ASP A 61 9.01 6.14 8.92
N LYS A 62 10.07 6.69 8.32
CA LYS A 62 11.36 6.03 8.12
C LYS A 62 12.49 6.69 8.90
N ASP A 63 12.18 7.58 9.84
CA ASP A 63 13.17 8.17 10.74
C ASP A 63 13.89 7.06 11.53
N PRO A 64 15.21 6.89 11.34
CA PRO A 64 15.97 5.84 12.02
C PRO A 64 16.13 6.08 13.52
N SER A 65 15.80 7.28 14.02
CA SER A 65 15.83 7.60 15.45
C SER A 65 14.61 7.08 16.22
N LYS A 66 13.54 6.69 15.52
CA LYS A 66 12.30 6.18 16.13
C LYS A 66 12.30 4.65 16.19
N ASP A 67 12.12 4.11 17.37
CA ASP A 67 11.89 2.68 17.54
C ASP A 67 10.48 2.26 17.06
N PHE A 68 10.27 0.96 16.92
CA PHE A 68 8.99 0.44 16.40
C PHE A 68 7.81 0.75 17.34
N ARG A 69 8.04 0.83 18.66
CA ARG A 69 6.96 1.14 19.60
C ARG A 69 6.51 2.59 19.44
N GLN A 70 7.45 3.52 19.32
CA GLN A 70 7.16 4.93 19.05
C GLN A 70 6.37 5.09 17.76
N GLN A 71 6.74 4.37 16.70
CA GLN A 71 5.99 4.39 15.43
C GLN A 71 4.56 3.86 15.60
N VAL A 72 4.35 2.80 16.39
CA VAL A 72 2.99 2.31 16.73
C VAL A 72 2.19 3.33 17.52
N ASP A 73 2.81 3.98 18.50
CA ASP A 73 2.15 5.02 19.30
C ASP A 73 1.72 6.20 18.40
N GLU A 74 2.56 6.60 17.44
CA GLU A 74 2.25 7.63 16.45
C GLU A 74 1.13 7.22 15.48
N MET A 75 1.14 5.99 14.97
CA MET A 75 0.05 5.46 14.13
C MET A 75 -1.30 5.46 14.86
N LEU A 76 -1.31 5.03 16.12
CA LEU A 76 -2.51 5.06 16.96
C LEU A 76 -2.95 6.49 17.28
N ALA A 77 -2.00 7.39 17.55
CA ALA A 77 -2.28 8.79 17.79
C ALA A 77 -2.88 9.47 16.55
N ALA A 78 -2.35 9.22 15.35
CA ALA A 78 -2.90 9.73 14.09
C ALA A 78 -4.35 9.26 13.87
N CYS A 79 -4.64 7.98 14.13
CA CYS A 79 -6.00 7.44 14.05
C CYS A 79 -6.94 8.09 15.08
N CYS A 80 -6.48 8.30 16.32
CA CYS A 80 -7.29 8.93 17.37
C CYS A 80 -7.56 10.41 17.07
N GLN A 81 -6.56 11.16 16.62
CA GLN A 81 -6.72 12.56 16.21
C GLN A 81 -7.72 12.68 15.05
N ALA A 82 -7.63 11.80 14.05
CA ALA A 82 -8.61 11.78 12.97
C ALA A 82 -10.02 11.47 13.50
N CYS A 83 -10.19 10.50 14.41
CA CYS A 83 -11.50 10.22 15.02
C CYS A 83 -12.08 11.46 15.74
N ASP A 84 -11.23 12.21 16.46
CA ASP A 84 -11.64 13.43 17.15
C ASP A 84 -12.10 14.50 16.15
N GLU A 85 -11.35 14.68 15.06
CA GLU A 85 -11.68 15.64 14.01
C GLU A 85 -12.96 15.29 13.26
N PHE A 86 -13.17 14.00 12.96
CA PHE A 86 -14.44 13.50 12.41
C PHE A 86 -15.60 13.71 13.38
N ARG A 87 -15.42 13.44 14.67
CA ARG A 87 -16.46 13.70 15.68
C ARG A 87 -16.88 15.16 15.67
N ASP A 88 -15.92 16.07 15.63
CA ASP A 88 -16.18 17.50 15.75
C ASP A 88 -16.82 18.04 14.45
N THR A 89 -16.27 17.67 13.29
CA THR A 89 -16.80 18.01 11.95
C THR A 89 -18.22 17.49 11.73
N PHE A 90 -18.49 16.24 12.13
CA PHE A 90 -19.78 15.57 11.97
C PHE A 90 -20.62 15.56 13.27
N SER A 91 -20.37 16.50 14.17
CA SER A 91 -21.15 16.69 15.41
C SER A 91 -22.61 17.04 15.11
N THR A 92 -22.85 17.66 13.95
CA THR A 92 -24.16 17.89 13.35
C THR A 92 -24.28 17.18 12.00
N SER A 93 -25.47 17.20 11.41
CA SER A 93 -25.74 16.50 10.14
C SER A 93 -25.06 17.21 8.97
N GLU A 94 -23.99 16.61 8.42
CA GLU A 94 -23.16 17.16 7.35
C GLU A 94 -22.98 16.15 6.18
N ARG A 95 -22.68 16.66 4.98
CA ARG A 95 -22.34 15.85 3.80
C ARG A 95 -20.95 15.23 3.97
N PHE A 96 -20.84 13.95 3.63
CA PHE A 96 -19.60 13.20 3.86
C PHE A 96 -18.38 13.79 3.16
N PHE A 97 -18.37 13.90 1.83
CA PHE A 97 -17.16 14.26 1.10
C PHE A 97 -16.60 15.67 1.44
N PRO A 98 -17.41 16.76 1.50
CA PRO A 98 -16.88 18.05 1.93
C PRO A 98 -16.35 18.05 3.38
N GLY A 99 -17.02 17.33 4.28
CA GLY A 99 -16.56 17.18 5.66
C GLY A 99 -15.27 16.37 5.75
N TRP A 100 -15.16 15.26 5.00
CA TRP A 100 -13.93 14.48 4.87
C TRP A 100 -12.77 15.33 4.35
N LEU A 101 -13.00 16.15 3.32
CA LEU A 101 -11.96 17.01 2.74
C LEU A 101 -11.47 18.06 3.75
N HIS A 102 -12.40 18.64 4.53
CA HIS A 102 -12.05 19.53 5.64
C HIS A 102 -11.18 18.82 6.69
N VAL A 103 -11.61 17.63 7.14
CA VAL A 103 -10.84 16.81 8.10
C VAL A 103 -9.46 16.48 7.54
N TYR A 104 -9.35 16.09 6.27
CA TYR A 104 -8.08 15.77 5.62
C TYR A 104 -7.11 16.96 5.69
N HIS A 105 -7.54 18.15 5.27
CA HIS A 105 -6.68 19.34 5.28
C HIS A 105 -6.25 19.73 6.71
N HIS A 106 -7.18 19.75 7.66
CA HIS A 106 -6.87 20.12 9.03
C HIS A 106 -5.94 19.09 9.70
N GLN A 107 -6.14 17.79 9.42
CA GLN A 107 -5.22 16.76 9.87
C GLN A 107 -3.83 16.93 9.26
N GLN A 108 -3.71 17.24 7.96
CA GLN A 108 -2.41 17.51 7.31
C GLN A 108 -1.68 18.70 7.95
N GLU A 109 -2.37 19.81 8.21
CA GLU A 109 -1.80 20.96 8.91
C GLU A 109 -1.32 20.59 10.32
N ARG A 110 -2.17 19.87 11.07
CA ARG A 110 -1.84 19.42 12.42
C ARG A 110 -0.66 18.46 12.44
N GLY A 111 -0.65 17.46 11.56
CA GLY A 111 0.44 16.50 11.42
C GLY A 111 1.76 17.19 11.06
N SER A 112 1.72 18.18 10.14
CA SER A 112 2.88 19.00 9.82
C SER A 112 3.40 19.78 11.04
N SER A 113 2.52 20.31 11.90
CA SER A 113 2.94 21.00 13.14
C SER A 113 3.60 20.06 14.15
N GLN A 114 3.26 18.77 14.10
CA GLN A 114 3.84 17.69 14.91
C GLN A 114 5.06 17.02 14.26
N GLN A 115 5.50 17.50 13.09
CA GLN A 115 6.59 16.91 12.30
C GLN A 115 6.30 15.45 11.89
N TRP A 116 5.02 15.10 11.72
CA TRP A 116 4.63 13.80 11.19
C TRP A 116 4.71 13.77 9.66
N PRO A 117 5.17 12.66 9.05
CA PRO A 117 5.09 12.48 7.62
C PRO A 117 3.64 12.56 7.13
N ALA A 118 3.39 13.18 5.97
CA ALA A 118 2.05 13.29 5.39
C ALA A 118 1.36 11.93 5.25
N LEU A 119 2.11 10.86 4.93
CA LEU A 119 1.62 9.50 4.80
C LEU A 119 1.08 8.93 6.14
N LEU A 120 1.72 9.23 7.27
CA LEU A 120 1.24 8.86 8.62
C LEU A 120 -0.07 9.58 8.95
N THR A 121 -0.14 10.87 8.63
CA THR A 121 -1.33 11.68 8.85
C THR A 121 -2.50 11.20 8.00
N SER A 122 -2.26 10.94 6.70
CA SER A 122 -3.22 10.36 5.76
C SER A 122 -3.70 8.98 6.21
N PHE A 123 -2.83 8.16 6.80
CA PHE A 123 -3.23 6.87 7.39
C PHE A 123 -4.29 7.03 8.49
N GLY A 124 -4.12 8.02 9.38
CA GLY A 124 -5.12 8.30 10.41
C GLY A 124 -6.50 8.62 9.81
N VAL A 125 -6.53 9.48 8.78
CA VAL A 125 -7.76 9.86 8.07
C VAL A 125 -8.38 8.67 7.34
N SER A 126 -7.57 7.87 6.63
CA SER A 126 -8.05 6.74 5.83
C SER A 126 -8.62 5.60 6.69
N MET A 127 -8.14 5.44 7.93
CA MET A 127 -8.76 4.53 8.91
C MET A 127 -10.20 4.93 9.20
N VAL A 128 -10.47 6.21 9.48
CA VAL A 128 -11.82 6.68 9.80
C VAL A 128 -12.71 6.71 8.56
N GLU A 129 -12.17 7.19 7.44
CA GLU A 129 -12.85 7.25 6.15
C GLU A 129 -13.43 5.89 5.76
N ARG A 130 -12.61 4.83 5.75
CA ARG A 130 -13.06 3.48 5.37
C ARG A 130 -14.15 2.96 6.29
N ALA A 131 -14.07 3.22 7.59
CA ALA A 131 -15.07 2.79 8.56
C ALA A 131 -16.41 3.53 8.35
N VAL A 132 -16.37 4.84 8.08
CA VAL A 132 -17.56 5.64 7.74
C VAL A 132 -18.17 5.19 6.42
N MET A 133 -17.36 4.92 5.38
CA MET A 133 -17.83 4.40 4.10
C MET A 133 -18.48 3.02 4.22
N ASP A 134 -17.91 2.12 5.03
CA ASP A 134 -18.52 0.81 5.35
C ASP A 134 -19.87 0.98 6.06
N ALA A 135 -19.97 1.86 7.05
CA ALA A 135 -21.21 2.15 7.75
C ALA A 135 -22.31 2.67 6.79
N ILE A 136 -21.95 3.60 5.89
CA ILE A 136 -22.83 4.12 4.85
C ILE A 136 -23.34 2.97 3.95
N CYS A 137 -22.43 2.12 3.45
CA CYS A 137 -22.79 0.98 2.60
C CYS A 137 -23.76 0.03 3.32
N ARG A 138 -23.52 -0.25 4.60
CA ARG A 138 -24.38 -1.11 5.43
C ARG A 138 -25.77 -0.50 5.65
N ALA A 139 -25.85 0.79 5.97
CA ALA A 139 -27.13 1.48 6.11
C ALA A 139 -27.96 1.42 4.83
N LYS A 140 -27.31 1.52 3.66
CA LYS A 140 -27.96 1.43 2.35
C LYS A 140 -28.11 0.03 1.79
N ARG A 141 -27.52 -0.98 2.44
CA ARG A 141 -27.44 -2.36 1.96
C ARG A 141 -26.89 -2.45 0.53
N MET A 142 -25.86 -1.66 0.27
CA MET A 142 -25.25 -1.51 -1.06
C MET A 142 -23.81 -2.01 -1.04
N PRO A 143 -23.38 -2.85 -2.01
CA PRO A 143 -21.97 -3.21 -2.16
C PRO A 143 -21.10 -1.97 -2.41
N PHE A 144 -19.88 -1.96 -1.88
CA PHE A 144 -18.98 -0.81 -1.98
C PHE A 144 -18.76 -0.32 -3.42
N GLY A 145 -18.55 -1.23 -4.38
CA GLY A 145 -18.35 -0.85 -5.79
C GLY A 145 -19.54 -0.12 -6.40
N ASP A 146 -20.75 -0.49 -6.01
CA ASP A 146 -21.98 0.18 -6.45
C ASP A 146 -22.12 1.52 -5.75
N ALA A 147 -21.82 1.59 -4.45
CA ALA A 147 -21.83 2.83 -3.67
C ALA A 147 -20.87 3.89 -4.23
N VAL A 148 -19.67 3.51 -4.67
CA VAL A 148 -18.74 4.43 -5.33
C VAL A 148 -19.30 4.86 -6.69
N ARG A 149 -19.74 3.91 -7.53
CA ARG A 149 -20.23 4.18 -8.89
C ARG A 149 -21.46 5.10 -8.91
N GLU A 150 -22.40 4.86 -8.01
CA GLU A 150 -23.61 5.68 -7.84
C GLU A 150 -23.35 6.98 -7.06
N ASN A 151 -22.09 7.23 -6.72
CA ASN A 151 -21.63 8.39 -5.98
C ASN A 151 -22.38 8.61 -4.64
N LEU A 152 -22.64 7.52 -3.92
CA LEU A 152 -23.36 7.54 -2.64
C LEU A 152 -22.64 8.42 -1.59
N PHE A 153 -21.31 8.47 -1.67
CA PHE A 153 -20.44 9.25 -0.79
C PHE A 153 -20.41 10.75 -1.14
N GLY A 154 -20.97 11.15 -2.28
CA GLY A 154 -20.96 12.53 -2.75
C GLY A 154 -19.56 13.02 -3.14
N ILE A 155 -18.72 12.13 -3.67
CA ILE A 155 -17.38 12.44 -4.18
C ILE A 155 -17.50 13.53 -5.23
N ASP A 156 -16.77 14.61 -4.99
CA ASP A 156 -16.61 15.75 -5.89
C ASP A 156 -15.12 15.92 -6.18
N ALA A 157 -14.63 15.17 -7.17
CA ALA A 157 -13.22 15.17 -7.53
C ALA A 157 -12.72 16.55 -8.00
N GLY A 158 -13.63 17.44 -8.43
CA GLY A 158 -13.32 18.82 -8.79
C GLY A 158 -12.79 19.66 -7.63
N LEU A 159 -13.15 19.33 -6.39
CA LEU A 159 -12.64 20.00 -5.18
C LEU A 159 -11.17 19.65 -4.89
N VAL A 160 -10.66 18.56 -5.45
CA VAL A 160 -9.28 18.12 -5.30
C VAL A 160 -8.46 18.46 -6.55
N HIS A 161 -8.99 18.11 -7.73
CA HIS A 161 -8.37 18.40 -9.01
C HIS A 161 -9.39 19.07 -9.94
N GLN A 162 -9.17 20.35 -10.24
CA GLN A 162 -10.09 21.16 -11.03
C GLN A 162 -10.43 20.54 -12.39
N CYS A 163 -9.50 19.81 -13.02
CA CYS A 163 -9.71 19.11 -14.29
C CYS A 163 -10.81 18.03 -14.23
N LEU A 164 -11.26 17.63 -13.04
CA LEU A 164 -12.29 16.61 -12.82
C LEU A 164 -13.67 17.20 -12.46
N SER A 165 -13.85 18.53 -12.46
CA SER A 165 -15.06 19.22 -11.96
C SER A 165 -16.39 18.87 -12.66
N SER A 166 -16.35 18.19 -13.80
CA SER A 166 -17.56 17.79 -14.56
C SER A 166 -17.72 16.28 -14.67
N HIS A 167 -16.97 15.53 -13.87
CA HIS A 167 -16.99 14.09 -13.86
C HIS A 167 -17.48 13.54 -12.52
N SER A 168 -18.09 12.38 -12.59
CA SER A 168 -18.53 11.57 -11.46
C SER A 168 -17.79 10.22 -11.47
N PRO A 169 -17.68 9.53 -10.32
CA PRO A 169 -17.07 8.20 -10.29
C PRO A 169 -17.66 7.21 -11.31
N GLY A 170 -18.95 7.32 -11.61
CA GLY A 170 -19.64 6.49 -12.60
C GLY A 170 -19.15 6.67 -14.04
N ASP A 171 -18.50 7.78 -14.38
CA ASP A 171 -17.97 8.05 -15.72
C ASP A 171 -16.70 7.24 -16.03
N TRP A 172 -15.99 6.78 -15.00
CA TRP A 172 -14.72 6.06 -15.13
C TRP A 172 -14.79 4.59 -14.71
N LEU A 173 -15.76 4.24 -13.85
CA LEU A 173 -15.87 2.89 -13.31
C LEU A 173 -16.67 1.96 -14.23
N PRO A 174 -16.28 0.67 -14.34
CA PRO A 174 -17.03 -0.29 -15.12
C PRO A 174 -18.44 -0.50 -14.52
N ARG A 175 -19.42 -0.79 -15.38
CA ARG A 175 -20.83 -1.00 -14.99
C ARG A 175 -21.01 -2.10 -13.94
N GLU A 176 -20.18 -3.15 -13.99
CA GLU A 176 -20.21 -4.26 -13.06
C GLU A 176 -18.83 -4.44 -12.41
N SER A 177 -18.81 -4.79 -11.12
CA SER A 177 -17.57 -5.12 -10.42
C SER A 177 -16.95 -6.40 -10.98
N ARG A 178 -15.61 -6.45 -11.03
CA ARG A 178 -14.90 -7.68 -11.41
C ARG A 178 -15.11 -8.77 -10.35
N THR A 179 -15.30 -10.00 -10.80
CA THR A 179 -15.50 -11.18 -9.94
C THR A 179 -14.24 -12.03 -9.75
N SER A 180 -13.14 -11.62 -10.39
CA SER A 180 -11.84 -12.29 -10.28
C SER A 180 -10.71 -11.26 -10.25
N LEU A 181 -9.68 -11.53 -9.46
CA LEU A 181 -8.45 -10.75 -9.41
C LEU A 181 -7.23 -11.67 -9.35
N TYR A 182 -6.08 -11.16 -9.77
CA TYR A 182 -4.81 -11.82 -9.54
C TYR A 182 -4.25 -11.37 -8.20
N ALA A 183 -4.05 -12.32 -7.28
CA ALA A 183 -3.27 -12.07 -6.07
C ALA A 183 -1.78 -12.10 -6.44
N ARG A 184 -0.96 -11.20 -5.88
CA ARG A 184 0.50 -11.27 -5.98
C ARG A 184 1.06 -11.89 -4.71
N HIS A 185 1.92 -12.90 -4.86
CA HIS A 185 2.69 -13.42 -3.73
C HIS A 185 3.95 -12.58 -3.55
N THR A 186 4.07 -11.91 -2.41
CA THR A 186 5.25 -11.10 -2.09
C THR A 186 6.37 -12.00 -1.60
N VAL A 187 7.54 -11.92 -2.24
CA VAL A 187 8.77 -12.60 -1.83
C VAL A 187 9.67 -11.57 -1.15
N GLY A 188 9.75 -11.65 0.18
CA GLY A 188 10.59 -10.81 1.03
C GLY A 188 12.09 -11.04 0.82
N LEU A 189 12.91 -10.12 1.33
CA LEU A 189 14.37 -10.18 1.22
C LEU A 189 14.99 -11.38 1.96
N GLY A 190 14.30 -11.88 2.98
CA GLY A 190 14.75 -13.00 3.81
C GLY A 190 13.87 -14.24 3.72
N ASP A 191 12.89 -14.26 2.82
CA ASP A 191 11.98 -15.41 2.70
C ASP A 191 12.74 -16.64 2.18
N PRO A 192 12.54 -17.82 2.76
CA PRO A 192 13.13 -19.05 2.25
C PRO A 192 12.59 -19.37 0.85
N LEU A 193 13.50 -19.61 -0.09
CA LEU A 193 13.15 -19.94 -1.46
C LEU A 193 12.82 -21.43 -1.60
N THR A 194 13.55 -22.29 -0.91
CA THR A 194 13.41 -23.75 -0.92
C THR A 194 13.19 -24.30 0.49
N ASP A 195 12.74 -25.55 0.60
CA ASP A 195 12.39 -26.15 1.90
C ASP A 195 13.60 -26.38 2.82
N ASP A 196 14.81 -26.49 2.28
CA ASP A 196 16.07 -26.59 3.03
C ASP A 196 16.54 -25.26 3.63
N GLU A 197 15.99 -24.14 3.17
CA GLU A 197 16.24 -22.80 3.75
C GLU A 197 15.27 -22.45 4.89
N VAL A 198 14.29 -23.31 5.17
CA VAL A 198 13.30 -23.05 6.21
C VAL A 198 13.95 -23.27 7.57
N GLU A 199 14.07 -22.19 8.34
CA GLU A 199 14.58 -22.23 9.71
C GLU A 199 13.73 -23.16 10.60
N ALA A 200 14.40 -23.82 11.56
CA ALA A 200 13.78 -24.86 12.39
C ALA A 200 12.67 -24.34 13.31
N ASP A 201 12.66 -23.05 13.61
CA ASP A 201 11.68 -22.39 14.48
C ASP A 201 10.41 -21.93 13.74
N VAL A 202 10.38 -22.01 12.41
CA VAL A 202 9.18 -21.70 11.61
C VAL A 202 8.09 -22.74 11.89
N ALA A 203 6.94 -22.26 12.38
CA ALA A 203 5.83 -23.10 12.82
C ALA A 203 5.36 -24.10 11.75
N VAL A 204 5.10 -25.34 12.18
CA VAL A 204 4.53 -26.41 11.35
C VAL A 204 3.00 -26.41 11.52
N ASP A 205 2.34 -25.56 10.74
CA ASP A 205 0.90 -25.27 10.86
C ASP A 205 0.08 -25.71 9.63
N GLY A 206 0.68 -26.50 8.74
CA GLY A 206 0.03 -27.08 7.56
C GLY A 206 0.00 -26.19 6.32
N PHE A 207 0.59 -24.99 6.37
CA PHE A 207 0.78 -24.14 5.18
C PHE A 207 2.23 -24.25 4.63
N PRO A 208 2.47 -23.89 3.36
CA PRO A 208 3.82 -23.83 2.81
C PRO A 208 4.73 -22.87 3.59
N ARG A 209 6.02 -23.20 3.66
CA ARG A 209 7.01 -22.40 4.39
C ARG A 209 8.13 -21.86 3.51
N SER A 210 8.18 -22.24 2.24
CA SER A 210 9.14 -21.77 1.22
C SER A 210 8.40 -21.29 -0.03
N LEU A 211 9.04 -20.43 -0.83
CA LEU A 211 8.51 -20.03 -2.14
C LEU A 211 8.20 -21.26 -3.01
N GLN A 212 9.13 -22.21 -3.09
CA GLN A 212 8.97 -23.44 -3.86
C GLN A 212 7.68 -24.19 -3.49
N ALA A 213 7.42 -24.37 -2.19
CA ALA A 213 6.22 -25.03 -1.71
C ALA A 213 4.95 -24.20 -1.99
N TYR A 214 5.01 -22.86 -1.88
CA TYR A 214 3.90 -21.98 -2.24
C TYR A 214 3.54 -22.07 -3.72
N VAL A 215 4.53 -22.00 -4.62
CA VAL A 215 4.30 -22.12 -6.06
C VAL A 215 3.77 -23.50 -6.40
N SER A 216 4.40 -24.57 -5.91
CA SER A 216 3.94 -25.93 -6.18
C SER A 216 2.49 -26.16 -5.75
N ARG A 217 2.12 -25.75 -4.52
CA ARG A 217 0.81 -26.04 -3.93
C ARG A 217 -0.32 -25.15 -4.43
N HIS A 218 -0.08 -23.84 -4.59
CA HIS A 218 -1.17 -22.86 -4.75
C HIS A 218 -1.41 -22.36 -6.16
N GLY A 219 -0.62 -22.78 -7.15
CA GLY A 219 -0.90 -22.35 -8.53
C GLY A 219 -0.52 -20.88 -8.82
N GLN A 220 0.18 -20.21 -7.89
CA GLN A 220 0.52 -18.79 -7.97
C GLN A 220 1.23 -18.42 -9.28
N GLN A 221 0.81 -17.32 -9.92
CA GLN A 221 1.32 -16.85 -11.22
C GLN A 221 1.88 -15.42 -11.15
N TYR A 222 1.46 -14.63 -10.18
CA TYR A 222 1.89 -13.24 -10.02
C TYR A 222 2.72 -13.09 -8.74
N PHE A 223 3.85 -12.41 -8.82
CA PHE A 223 4.79 -12.25 -7.72
C PHE A 223 5.21 -10.78 -7.57
N LYS A 224 5.46 -10.34 -6.33
CA LYS A 224 6.10 -9.06 -6.00
C LYS A 224 7.41 -9.39 -5.29
N ILE A 225 8.55 -9.02 -5.86
CA ILE A 225 9.87 -9.48 -5.38
C ILE A 225 10.64 -8.29 -4.85
N LYS A 226 11.03 -8.35 -3.57
CA LYS A 226 11.82 -7.31 -2.93
C LYS A 226 13.27 -7.33 -3.46
N VAL A 227 13.84 -6.14 -3.72
CA VAL A 227 15.25 -5.93 -4.05
C VAL A 227 15.89 -4.99 -3.02
N SER A 228 17.19 -5.13 -2.77
CA SER A 228 17.84 -4.54 -1.59
C SER A 228 18.95 -3.53 -1.88
N ASN A 229 19.12 -3.14 -3.15
CA ASN A 229 20.26 -2.34 -3.59
C ASN A 229 21.61 -2.99 -3.20
N ARG A 230 21.67 -4.32 -3.29
CA ARG A 230 22.89 -5.12 -3.13
C ARG A 230 23.08 -5.94 -4.39
N LEU A 231 23.63 -5.30 -5.42
CA LEU A 231 23.60 -5.77 -6.81
C LEU A 231 23.89 -7.28 -6.96
N GLN A 232 25.02 -7.77 -6.44
CA GLN A 232 25.38 -9.18 -6.58
C GLN A 232 24.38 -10.11 -5.89
N HIS A 233 23.98 -9.79 -4.66
CA HIS A 233 23.01 -10.56 -3.89
C HIS A 233 21.62 -10.54 -4.55
N ASP A 234 21.17 -9.39 -5.03
CA ASP A 234 19.88 -9.26 -5.70
C ASP A 234 19.86 -10.10 -7.00
N ILE A 235 20.93 -10.08 -7.81
CA ILE A 235 21.01 -10.88 -9.04
C ILE A 235 21.02 -12.38 -8.76
N GLU A 236 21.78 -12.84 -7.75
CA GLU A 236 21.79 -14.24 -7.33
C GLU A 236 20.40 -14.68 -6.86
N ARG A 237 19.76 -13.89 -6.00
CA ARG A 237 18.43 -14.20 -5.46
C ARG A 237 17.36 -14.19 -6.55
N LEU A 238 17.35 -13.20 -7.43
CA LEU A 238 16.41 -13.11 -8.56
C LEU A 238 16.57 -14.31 -9.50
N THR A 239 17.81 -14.75 -9.75
CA THR A 239 18.07 -15.93 -10.58
C THR A 239 17.46 -17.19 -9.97
N ARG A 240 17.66 -17.41 -8.66
CA ARG A 240 17.08 -18.56 -7.95
C ARG A 240 15.54 -18.52 -7.91
N ILE A 241 14.97 -17.33 -7.70
CA ILE A 241 13.50 -17.14 -7.76
C ILE A 241 12.98 -17.47 -9.16
N ALA A 242 13.64 -16.97 -10.21
CA ALA A 242 13.25 -17.24 -11.59
C ALA A 242 13.30 -18.74 -11.92
N GLU A 243 14.37 -19.44 -11.53
CA GLU A 243 14.52 -20.89 -11.69
C GLU A 243 13.38 -21.67 -11.01
N ILE A 244 13.05 -21.32 -9.77
CA ILE A 244 11.94 -21.96 -9.02
C ILE A 244 10.61 -21.72 -9.71
N VAL A 245 10.28 -20.47 -10.03
CA VAL A 245 8.98 -20.13 -10.63
C VAL A 245 8.84 -20.79 -12.01
N GLN A 246 9.89 -20.73 -12.83
CA GLN A 246 9.91 -21.35 -14.17
C GLN A 246 9.76 -22.86 -14.12
N THR A 247 10.35 -23.53 -13.11
CA THR A 247 10.18 -24.98 -12.91
C THR A 247 8.70 -25.37 -12.83
N TYR A 248 7.85 -24.55 -12.18
CA TYR A 248 6.44 -24.86 -11.97
C TYR A 248 5.48 -24.15 -12.93
N ARG A 249 5.92 -23.08 -13.62
CA ARG A 249 5.06 -22.23 -14.47
C ARG A 249 5.53 -22.10 -15.91
N GLY A 250 6.74 -22.57 -16.24
CA GLY A 250 7.42 -22.17 -17.46
C GLY A 250 7.45 -20.64 -17.57
N ASP A 251 7.05 -20.11 -18.71
CA ASP A 251 7.02 -18.67 -18.95
C ASP A 251 5.71 -17.98 -18.52
N LYS A 252 4.75 -18.73 -17.95
CA LYS A 252 3.41 -18.22 -17.60
C LYS A 252 3.34 -17.66 -16.18
N TYR A 253 4.17 -16.65 -15.92
CA TYR A 253 4.18 -15.92 -14.66
C TYR A 253 4.47 -14.44 -14.90
N HIS A 254 4.19 -13.60 -13.91
CA HIS A 254 4.44 -12.17 -13.94
C HIS A 254 5.07 -11.73 -12.64
N VAL A 255 5.97 -10.75 -12.74
CA VAL A 255 6.68 -10.22 -11.57
C VAL A 255 6.60 -8.70 -11.52
N THR A 256 6.56 -8.15 -10.31
CA THR A 256 6.96 -6.78 -10.05
C THR A 256 8.18 -6.79 -9.15
N LEU A 257 9.07 -5.83 -9.34
CA LEU A 257 10.21 -5.61 -8.46
C LEU A 257 9.86 -4.49 -7.50
N ASP A 258 10.20 -4.63 -6.22
CA ASP A 258 9.94 -3.59 -5.23
C ASP A 258 11.22 -3.26 -4.46
N GLY A 259 11.67 -2.02 -4.59
CA GLY A 259 12.88 -1.55 -3.93
C GLY A 259 12.68 -0.93 -2.55
N ASN A 260 11.44 -0.71 -2.09
CA ASN A 260 11.10 -0.06 -0.81
C ASN A 260 12.03 1.09 -0.42
N GLU A 261 12.28 1.99 -1.35
CA GLU A 261 13.06 3.21 -1.18
C GLU A 261 14.55 2.96 -0.83
N GLN A 262 15.13 1.81 -1.24
CA GLN A 262 16.52 1.45 -0.96
C GLN A 262 17.56 2.09 -1.91
N TYR A 263 17.13 2.63 -3.05
CA TYR A 263 18.03 3.22 -4.04
C TYR A 263 18.19 4.72 -3.78
N LYS A 264 19.40 5.16 -3.42
CA LYS A 264 19.69 6.57 -3.12
C LYS A 264 19.89 7.39 -4.39
N THR A 265 20.27 6.74 -5.47
CA THR A 265 20.49 7.36 -6.78
C THR A 265 19.81 6.53 -7.86
N ILE A 266 19.42 7.18 -8.96
CA ILE A 266 18.91 6.49 -10.14
C ILE A 266 19.97 5.61 -10.81
N GLY A 267 21.25 5.98 -10.72
CA GLY A 267 22.36 5.19 -11.23
C GLY A 267 22.49 3.81 -10.58
N ASP A 268 22.18 3.68 -9.28
CA ASP A 268 22.14 2.39 -8.60
C ASP A 268 21.02 1.49 -9.14
N LEU A 269 19.86 2.08 -9.45
CA LEU A 269 18.73 1.37 -10.05
C LEU A 269 19.04 0.94 -11.49
N ILE A 270 19.66 1.82 -12.28
CA ILE A 270 20.10 1.52 -13.65
C ILE A 270 21.05 0.32 -13.66
N GLN A 271 22.03 0.27 -12.76
CA GLN A 271 22.95 -0.87 -12.66
C GLN A 271 22.24 -2.20 -12.40
N LEU A 272 21.22 -2.22 -11.53
CA LEU A 272 20.40 -3.41 -11.32
C LEU A 272 19.68 -3.81 -12.62
N ILE A 273 19.00 -2.87 -13.25
CA ILE A 273 18.20 -3.12 -14.46
C ILE A 273 19.08 -3.64 -15.60
N GLU A 274 20.23 -3.00 -15.86
CA GLU A 274 21.18 -3.44 -16.88
C GLU A 274 21.68 -4.86 -16.62
N LYS A 275 21.95 -5.19 -15.35
CA LYS A 275 22.42 -6.52 -14.96
C LYS A 275 21.34 -7.59 -15.09
N ILE A 276 20.08 -7.25 -14.81
CA ILE A 276 18.94 -8.14 -15.06
C ILE A 276 18.74 -8.34 -16.57
N ALA A 277 18.70 -7.24 -17.34
CA ALA A 277 18.41 -7.26 -18.77
C ALA A 277 19.50 -7.97 -19.60
N SER A 278 20.77 -7.92 -19.16
CA SER A 278 21.89 -8.60 -19.82
C SER A 278 22.10 -10.06 -19.40
N SER A 279 21.38 -10.54 -18.39
CA SER A 279 21.52 -11.93 -17.91
C SER A 279 20.61 -12.88 -18.68
N GLU A 280 21.21 -13.83 -19.40
CA GLU A 280 20.45 -14.89 -20.10
C GLU A 280 19.56 -15.69 -19.16
N LYS A 281 20.03 -15.96 -17.93
CA LYS A 281 19.25 -16.67 -16.90
C LYS A 281 18.00 -15.90 -16.45
N LEU A 282 18.00 -14.58 -16.62
CA LEU A 282 16.89 -13.70 -16.27
C LEU A 282 16.11 -13.22 -17.49
N ALA A 283 16.36 -13.72 -18.70
CA ALA A 283 15.70 -13.23 -19.91
C ALA A 283 14.17 -13.34 -19.84
N THR A 284 13.63 -14.52 -19.49
CA THR A 284 12.18 -14.71 -19.28
C THR A 284 11.69 -13.89 -18.08
N PHE A 285 12.47 -13.84 -17.00
CA PHE A 285 12.13 -13.05 -15.82
C PHE A 285 11.92 -11.58 -16.18
N TRP A 286 12.87 -10.97 -16.88
CA TRP A 286 12.83 -9.58 -17.30
C TRP A 286 11.71 -9.30 -18.30
N LYS A 287 11.50 -10.21 -19.25
CA LYS A 287 10.34 -10.16 -20.16
C LYS A 287 9.04 -10.10 -19.37
N ASN A 288 8.91 -10.90 -18.31
CA ASN A 288 7.73 -11.02 -17.48
C ASN A 288 7.62 -9.97 -16.36
N THR A 289 8.64 -9.13 -16.16
CA THR A 289 8.58 -7.98 -15.25
C THR A 289 7.60 -6.94 -15.79
N LEU A 290 6.57 -6.64 -15.00
CA LEU A 290 5.52 -5.68 -15.37
C LEU A 290 5.91 -4.25 -15.06
N LEU A 291 6.47 -4.01 -13.89
CA LEU A 291 6.84 -2.69 -13.38
C LEU A 291 7.83 -2.81 -12.21
N ILE A 292 8.38 -1.67 -11.82
CA ILE A 292 9.27 -1.48 -10.65
C ILE A 292 8.58 -0.54 -9.67
N GLU A 293 8.43 -0.99 -8.44
CA GLU A 293 7.70 -0.33 -7.35
C GLU A 293 8.69 0.35 -6.42
N GLN A 294 8.44 1.63 -6.18
CA GLN A 294 9.06 2.43 -5.13
C GLN A 294 10.58 2.21 -4.99
N PRO A 295 11.39 2.27 -6.07
CA PRO A 295 12.81 1.95 -5.94
C PRO A 295 13.57 3.04 -5.19
N LEU A 296 13.28 4.30 -5.47
CA LEU A 296 14.07 5.44 -5.01
C LEU A 296 13.70 5.89 -3.60
N ALA A 297 14.69 6.38 -2.86
CA ALA A 297 14.49 6.99 -1.56
C ALA A 297 13.44 8.12 -1.63
N ARG A 298 12.52 8.20 -0.66
CA ARG A 298 11.43 9.19 -0.67
C ARG A 298 11.91 10.64 -0.83
N ALA A 299 13.09 10.95 -0.29
CA ALA A 299 13.72 12.26 -0.39
C ALA A 299 14.09 12.69 -1.82
N VAL A 300 14.23 11.73 -2.75
CA VAL A 300 14.60 12.00 -4.15
C VAL A 300 13.54 11.51 -5.14
N ALA A 301 12.59 10.67 -4.73
CA ALA A 301 11.66 9.98 -5.64
C ALA A 301 10.75 10.91 -6.46
N LEU A 302 10.54 12.17 -6.03
CA LEU A 302 9.74 13.19 -6.72
C LEU A 302 10.59 14.38 -7.17
N ASP A 303 11.89 14.16 -7.42
CA ASP A 303 12.78 15.15 -8.01
C ASP A 303 12.61 15.16 -9.54
N GLU A 304 12.18 16.29 -10.09
CA GLU A 304 11.94 16.48 -11.54
C GLU A 304 13.20 16.24 -12.37
N SER A 305 14.40 16.38 -11.80
CA SER A 305 15.66 16.11 -12.51
C SER A 305 15.82 14.65 -12.92
N LEU A 306 15.08 13.73 -12.29
CA LEU A 306 15.12 12.29 -12.59
C LEU A 306 14.35 11.90 -13.85
N ALA A 307 13.47 12.77 -14.37
CA ALA A 307 12.57 12.43 -15.47
C ALA A 307 13.30 11.94 -16.72
N ALA A 308 14.44 12.56 -17.06
CA ALA A 308 15.23 12.15 -18.21
C ALA A 308 15.81 10.73 -18.04
N ASP A 309 16.30 10.41 -16.83
CA ASP A 309 16.89 9.11 -16.54
C ASP A 309 15.81 8.01 -16.45
N LEU A 310 14.65 8.31 -15.86
CA LEU A 310 13.50 7.41 -15.78
C LEU A 310 12.98 7.03 -17.18
N HIS A 311 12.87 8.01 -18.09
CA HIS A 311 12.48 7.75 -19.48
C HIS A 311 13.52 6.95 -20.27
N GLN A 312 14.79 6.96 -19.84
CA GLN A 312 15.88 6.25 -20.49
C GLN A 312 16.19 4.89 -19.86
N LEU A 313 15.37 4.44 -18.89
CA LEU A 313 15.59 3.15 -18.24
C LEU A 313 15.65 2.00 -19.26
N PRO A 314 16.67 1.11 -19.18
CA PRO A 314 16.80 0.01 -20.11
C PRO A 314 15.55 -0.87 -20.09
N GLY A 315 15.01 -1.20 -21.28
CA GLY A 315 13.80 -2.00 -21.41
C GLY A 315 12.49 -1.28 -21.01
N GLN A 316 12.55 -0.01 -20.59
CA GLN A 316 11.41 0.89 -20.36
C GLN A 316 10.28 0.27 -19.50
N LYS A 317 10.65 -0.43 -18.42
CA LYS A 317 9.65 -0.90 -17.46
C LYS A 317 9.10 0.30 -16.68
N PRO A 318 7.76 0.44 -16.53
CA PRO A 318 7.17 1.50 -15.71
C PRO A 318 7.73 1.50 -14.30
N VAL A 319 8.00 2.67 -13.77
CA VAL A 319 8.33 2.89 -12.36
C VAL A 319 7.13 3.54 -11.69
N ILE A 320 6.73 3.06 -10.51
CA ILE A 320 5.63 3.64 -9.75
C ILE A 320 6.07 4.01 -8.34
N ILE A 321 5.46 5.06 -7.77
CA ILE A 321 5.70 5.48 -6.38
C ILE A 321 5.07 4.52 -5.34
N ASP A 322 4.12 3.68 -5.78
CA ASP A 322 3.37 2.69 -4.98
C ASP A 322 2.88 3.26 -3.64
N GLU A 323 3.26 2.68 -2.50
CA GLU A 323 2.80 3.08 -1.17
C GLU A 323 3.36 4.41 -0.63
N SER A 324 4.20 5.14 -1.39
CA SER A 324 4.72 6.45 -0.98
C SER A 324 3.80 7.64 -1.26
N ASP A 325 2.57 7.37 -1.71
CA ASP A 325 1.50 8.34 -2.00
C ASP A 325 0.91 8.98 -0.72
N GLY A 326 1.58 10.02 -0.21
CA GLY A 326 1.26 10.62 1.09
C GLY A 326 0.21 11.72 1.05
N THR A 327 -0.07 12.31 -0.11
CA THR A 327 -0.91 13.50 -0.28
C THR A 327 -1.77 13.43 -1.54
N LEU A 328 -2.86 14.19 -1.60
CA LEU A 328 -3.76 14.24 -2.76
C LEU A 328 -3.09 14.66 -4.09
N ASP A 329 -1.93 15.32 -4.05
CA ASP A 329 -1.17 15.74 -5.24
C ASP A 329 -0.02 14.79 -5.62
N SER A 330 0.31 13.81 -4.77
CA SER A 330 1.47 12.92 -4.95
C SER A 330 1.45 12.16 -6.29
N PHE A 331 0.29 11.63 -6.70
CA PHE A 331 0.12 11.01 -8.03
C PHE A 331 0.46 11.98 -9.17
N THR A 332 -0.12 13.19 -9.15
CA THR A 332 0.09 14.17 -10.24
C THR A 332 1.53 14.62 -10.33
N ARG A 333 2.21 14.76 -9.19
CA ARG A 333 3.64 15.09 -9.13
C ARG A 333 4.50 13.94 -9.64
N ALA A 334 4.17 12.69 -9.30
CA ALA A 334 4.88 11.53 -9.82
C ALA A 334 4.81 11.45 -11.35
N VAL A 335 3.63 11.66 -11.94
CA VAL A 335 3.46 11.69 -13.41
C VAL A 335 4.27 12.81 -14.07
N GLN A 336 4.42 13.96 -13.40
CA GLN A 336 5.27 15.05 -13.90
C GLN A 336 6.76 14.71 -13.86
N CYS A 337 7.16 13.84 -12.92
CA CYS A 337 8.54 13.40 -12.76
C CYS A 337 8.94 12.23 -13.69
N GLY A 338 8.02 11.68 -14.48
CA GLY A 338 8.28 10.56 -15.41
C GLY A 338 7.55 9.28 -15.02
#